data_AF-A0A965P5U4-F1
#
_entry.id   AF-A0A965P5U4-F1
#
_cell.length_a   1.000
_cell.length_b   1.000
_cell.length_c   1.000
_cell.angle_alpha   90.00
_cell.angle_beta   90.00
_cell.angle_gamma   90.00
#
_symmetry.space_group_name_H-M   'P 1'
#
loop_
_entity.id
_entity.type
_entity.pdbx_description
1 polymer ?
#
loop_
_entity_poly.entity_id
_entity_poly.type
_entity_poly.pdbx_seq_one_letter_code
_entity_poly.pdbx_strand_id
1 'polypeptide(L)'
;MQAMIENRLLWRWGYEAAEAGDHDRARAIHERSIALGDAQAWFSLGCLYDMGPKPDPAEAMRCYQRCWRAGFPIAANNIAILYREAGDRRRMAQWFRRAAESGQDHDAALQLARCYLDGTGVRRSLPQAVRWLAVAASAPEDAITDDGREEARRLLAAHRPHAVAVAGPLE
;
A
#
# COMPACT_ATOMS: atom_id res chain seq x y z
N MET A 1 28.51 22.78 2.21
CA MET A 1 28.75 21.39 1.72
C MET A 1 28.43 20.34 2.78
N GLN A 2 28.84 20.53 4.05
CA GLN A 2 28.47 19.69 5.21
C GLN A 2 26.96 19.43 5.35
N ALA A 3 26.13 20.48 5.30
CA ALA A 3 24.68 20.37 5.46
C ALA A 3 23.97 19.56 4.36
N MET A 4 24.54 19.47 3.14
CA MET A 4 24.00 18.62 2.07
C MET A 4 24.33 17.13 2.28
N ILE A 5 25.47 16.83 2.92
CA ILE A 5 25.87 15.46 3.27
C ILE A 5 25.03 14.97 4.46
N GLU A 6 24.80 15.83 5.46
CA GLU A 6 23.92 15.53 6.59
C GLU A 6 22.48 15.28 6.13
N ASN A 7 21.96 16.06 5.18
CA ASN A 7 20.61 15.89 4.63
C ASN A 7 20.40 14.51 3.98
N ARG A 8 21.42 14.01 3.25
CA ARG A 8 21.36 12.67 2.61
C ARG A 8 21.34 11.50 3.57
N LEU A 9 21.65 11.72 4.85
CA LEU A 9 21.71 10.65 5.86
C LEU A 9 20.57 10.76 6.88
N LEU A 10 19.72 11.79 6.81
CA LEU A 10 18.62 11.97 7.77
C LEU A 10 17.66 10.78 7.77
N TRP A 11 17.31 10.21 6.62
CA TRP A 11 16.44 9.03 6.59
C TRP A 11 17.04 7.87 7.40
N ARG A 12 18.35 7.63 7.24
CA ARG A 12 19.09 6.55 7.89
C ARG A 12 19.17 6.77 9.40
N TRP A 13 19.49 7.99 9.84
CA TRP A 13 19.52 8.32 11.26
C TRP A 13 18.14 8.24 11.92
N GLY A 14 17.07 8.57 11.19
CA GLY A 14 15.71 8.40 11.67
C GLY A 14 15.39 6.91 11.91
N TYR A 15 15.80 6.05 10.97
CA TYR A 15 15.63 4.60 11.09
C TYR A 15 16.46 4.02 12.25
N GLU A 16 17.75 4.38 12.34
CA GLU A 16 18.64 3.96 13.44
C GLU A 16 18.12 4.42 14.81
N ALA A 17 17.57 5.63 14.90
CA ALA A 17 16.94 6.12 16.13
C ALA A 17 15.69 5.30 16.49
N ALA A 18 14.88 4.92 15.49
CA ALA A 18 13.70 4.08 15.71
C ALA A 18 14.09 2.66 16.15
N GLU A 19 15.14 2.07 15.57
CA GLU A 19 15.69 0.77 15.98
C GLU A 19 16.28 0.79 17.40
N ALA A 20 16.88 1.92 17.78
CA ALA A 20 17.35 2.15 19.14
C ALA A 20 16.22 2.42 20.16
N GLY A 21 14.96 2.46 19.72
CA GLY A 21 13.78 2.75 20.55
C GLY A 21 13.58 4.24 20.87
N ASP A 22 14.39 5.13 20.29
CA ASP A 22 14.26 6.58 20.45
C ASP A 22 13.34 7.17 19.37
N HIS A 23 12.05 6.88 19.52
CA HIS A 23 11.02 7.27 18.55
C HIS A 23 10.78 8.79 18.50
N ASP A 24 11.05 9.50 19.60
CA ASP A 24 10.93 10.97 19.63
C ASP A 24 12.03 11.61 18.78
N ARG A 25 13.27 11.09 18.87
CA ARG A 25 14.37 11.51 17.99
C ARG A 25 14.12 11.08 16.54
N ALA A 26 13.64 9.87 16.30
CA ALA A 26 13.30 9.40 14.95
C ALA A 26 12.27 10.32 14.28
N ARG A 27 11.22 10.69 15.01
CA ARG A 27 10.22 11.67 14.55
C ARG A 27 10.85 13.01 14.19
N ALA A 28 11.64 13.60 15.09
CA ALA A 28 12.27 14.89 14.86
C ALA A 28 13.19 14.88 13.62
N ILE A 29 13.89 13.77 13.38
CA ILE A 29 14.73 13.59 12.21
C ILE A 29 13.91 13.55 10.92
N HIS A 30 12.80 12.79 10.90
CA HIS A 30 11.93 12.73 9.71
C HIS A 30 11.21 14.06 9.45
N GLU A 31 10.75 14.76 10.48
CA GLU A 31 10.17 16.11 10.35
C GLU A 31 11.18 17.11 9.75
N ARG A 32 12.44 17.04 10.19
CA ARG A 32 13.52 17.86 9.61
C ARG A 32 13.79 17.49 8.15
N SER A 33 13.80 16.20 7.82
CA SER A 33 14.00 15.71 6.45
C SER A 33 12.89 16.20 5.51
N ILE A 34 11.63 16.15 5.96
CA ILE A 34 10.48 16.73 5.28
C ILE A 34 10.66 18.23 5.04
N ALA A 35 11.08 18.98 6.07
CA ALA A 35 11.29 20.43 5.96
C ALA A 35 12.40 20.79 4.95
N LEU A 36 13.33 19.87 4.70
CA LEU A 36 14.41 20.00 3.71
C LEU A 36 14.01 19.52 2.31
N GLY A 37 12.75 19.11 2.11
CA GLY A 37 12.20 18.75 0.81
C GLY A 37 12.22 17.25 0.50
N ASP A 38 12.63 16.40 1.43
CA ASP A 38 12.54 14.94 1.26
C ASP A 38 11.10 14.48 1.53
N ALA A 39 10.34 14.32 0.46
CA ALA A 39 8.95 13.89 0.55
C ALA A 39 8.81 12.38 0.86
N GLN A 40 9.85 11.57 0.70
CA GLN A 40 9.81 10.15 1.06
C GLN A 40 9.79 9.96 2.59
N ALA A 41 10.36 10.90 3.34
CA ALA A 41 10.33 10.90 4.81
C ALA A 41 8.91 10.95 5.39
N TRP A 42 7.90 11.39 4.61
CA TRP A 42 6.49 11.24 5.00
C TRP A 42 6.07 9.79 5.21
N PHE A 43 6.63 8.85 4.43
CA PHE A 43 6.32 7.43 4.60
C PHE A 43 6.88 6.92 5.92
N SER A 44 8.16 7.18 6.21
CA SER A 44 8.81 6.76 7.44
C SER A 44 8.16 7.35 8.68
N LEU A 45 7.79 8.64 8.64
CA LEU A 45 7.04 9.26 9.72
C LEU A 45 5.66 8.62 9.90
N GLY A 46 4.99 8.27 8.81
CA GLY A 46 3.74 7.51 8.84
C GLY A 46 3.91 6.17 9.55
N CYS A 47 4.95 5.40 9.20
CA CYS A 47 5.24 4.12 9.84
C CYS A 47 5.53 4.26 11.34
N LEU A 48 6.19 5.34 11.78
CA LEU A 48 6.40 5.61 13.21
C LEU A 48 5.08 5.82 13.96
N TYR A 49 4.12 6.53 13.36
CA TYR A 49 2.81 6.72 13.95
C TYR A 49 1.91 5.48 13.84
N ASP A 50 2.17 4.60 12.87
CA ASP A 50 1.37 3.39 12.64
C ASP A 50 1.82 2.24 13.56
N MET A 51 3.13 1.98 13.60
CA MET A 51 3.72 0.80 14.25
C MET A 51 4.60 1.13 15.47
N GLY A 52 4.75 2.42 15.82
CA GLY A 52 5.55 2.84 16.96
C GLY A 52 4.92 2.49 18.32
N PRO A 53 5.63 2.75 19.44
CA PRO A 53 5.16 2.39 20.79
C PRO A 53 3.94 3.19 21.26
N LYS A 54 3.66 4.32 20.59
CA LYS A 54 2.47 5.13 20.81
C LYS A 54 1.79 5.37 19.46
N PRO A 55 1.05 4.37 18.95
CA PRO A 55 0.37 4.51 17.66
C PRO A 55 -0.62 5.67 17.66
N ASP A 56 -0.63 6.42 16.57
CA ASP A 56 -1.63 7.43 16.23
C ASP A 56 -2.05 7.21 14.76
N PRO A 57 -3.10 6.40 14.53
CA PRO A 57 -3.60 6.12 13.18
C PRO A 57 -4.03 7.38 12.42
N ALA A 58 -4.41 8.45 13.12
CA ALA A 58 -4.82 9.70 12.48
C ALA A 58 -3.61 10.47 11.95
N GLU A 59 -2.50 10.54 12.70
CA GLU A 59 -1.23 11.07 12.19
C GLU A 59 -0.63 10.18 11.10
N ALA A 60 -0.67 8.85 11.25
CA ALA A 60 -0.23 7.92 10.21
C ALA A 60 -0.98 8.17 8.89
N MET A 61 -2.31 8.28 8.95
CA MET A 61 -3.15 8.61 7.80
C MET A 61 -2.76 9.96 7.16
N ARG A 62 -2.50 10.99 7.96
CA ARG A 62 -2.04 12.31 7.46
C ARG A 62 -0.72 12.18 6.72
N CYS A 63 0.24 11.46 7.31
CA CYS A 63 1.58 11.27 6.74
C CYS A 63 1.51 10.49 5.41
N TYR A 64 0.81 9.35 5.38
CA TYR A 64 0.67 8.58 4.15
C TYR A 64 -0.08 9.34 3.04
N GLN A 65 -1.11 10.12 3.37
CA GLN A 65 -1.78 10.97 2.37
C GLN A 65 -0.86 12.04 1.79
N ARG A 66 0.03 12.62 2.59
CA ARG A 66 1.06 13.56 2.10
C ARG A 66 2.07 12.86 1.20
N CYS A 67 2.53 11.67 1.60
CA CYS A 67 3.43 10.83 0.80
C CYS A 67 2.82 10.50 -0.58
N TRP A 68 1.56 10.04 -0.61
CA TRP A 68 0.83 9.78 -1.85
C TRP A 68 0.72 11.02 -2.74
N ARG A 69 0.33 12.17 -2.17
CA ARG A 69 0.22 13.44 -2.90
C ARG A 69 1.55 13.94 -3.45
N ALA A 70 2.66 13.57 -2.80
CA ALA A 70 3.99 13.87 -3.28
C ALA A 70 4.47 12.93 -4.41
N GLY A 71 3.63 12.01 -4.87
CA GLY A 71 3.92 11.14 -6.01
C GLY A 71 4.58 9.83 -5.62
N PHE A 72 4.38 9.36 -4.39
CA PHE A 72 4.87 8.04 -3.93
C PHE A 72 3.69 7.07 -3.74
N PRO A 73 3.41 6.21 -4.73
CA PRO A 73 2.28 5.31 -4.71
C PRO A 73 2.28 4.27 -3.58
N ILE A 74 3.47 3.92 -3.06
CA ILE A 74 3.65 2.96 -1.97
C ILE A 74 2.82 3.28 -0.72
N ALA A 75 2.48 4.55 -0.50
CA ALA A 75 1.66 4.97 0.64
C ALA A 75 0.19 4.54 0.53
N ALA A 76 -0.35 4.29 -0.67
CA ALA A 76 -1.77 3.97 -0.83
C ALA A 76 -2.16 2.63 -0.21
N ASN A 77 -1.26 1.65 -0.18
CA ASN A 77 -1.51 0.38 0.50
C ASN A 77 -1.69 0.59 2.02
N ASN A 78 -0.82 1.37 2.65
CA ASN A 78 -0.93 1.66 4.08
C ASN A 78 -2.19 2.48 4.39
N ILE A 79 -2.59 3.40 3.50
CA ILE A 79 -3.89 4.11 3.63
C ILE A 79 -5.05 3.11 3.57
N ALA A 80 -5.01 2.14 2.66
CA ALA A 80 -6.04 1.10 2.58
C ALA A 80 -6.08 0.24 3.85
N ILE A 81 -4.93 -0.11 4.42
CA ILE A 81 -4.81 -0.85 5.68
C ILE A 81 -5.43 -0.07 6.84
N LEU A 82 -5.13 1.22 6.98
CA LEU A 82 -5.75 2.06 8.03
C LEU A 82 -7.27 2.13 7.89
N TYR A 83 -7.80 2.18 6.66
CA TYR A 83 -9.26 2.10 6.46
C TYR A 83 -9.84 0.71 6.78
N ARG A 84 -9.08 -0.36 6.53
CA ARG A 84 -9.46 -1.73 6.91
C ARG A 84 -9.62 -1.85 8.42
N GLU A 85 -8.66 -1.30 9.18
CA GLU A 85 -8.64 -1.29 10.64
C GLU A 85 -9.75 -0.41 11.22
N ALA A 86 -10.01 0.75 10.62
CA ALA A 86 -11.14 1.60 10.97
C ALA A 86 -12.52 1.00 10.58
N GLY A 87 -12.55 -0.16 9.91
CA GLY A 87 -13.78 -0.81 9.47
C GLY A 87 -14.44 -0.19 8.22
N ASP A 88 -13.86 0.86 7.63
CA ASP A 88 -14.38 1.49 6.40
C ASP A 88 -13.92 0.70 5.16
N ARG A 89 -14.64 -0.40 4.91
CA ARG A 89 -14.37 -1.28 3.78
C ARG A 89 -14.51 -0.59 2.42
N ARG A 90 -15.39 0.41 2.30
CA ARG A 90 -15.58 1.14 1.04
C ARG A 90 -14.35 1.96 0.69
N ARG A 91 -13.82 2.73 1.64
CA ARG A 91 -12.59 3.51 1.42
C ARG A 91 -11.37 2.62 1.28
N MET A 92 -11.28 1.53 2.05
CA MET A 92 -10.24 0.51 1.90
C MET A 92 -10.16 0.02 0.44
N ALA A 93 -11.27 -0.45 -0.13
CA ALA A 93 -11.28 -0.96 -1.50
C ALA A 93 -11.00 0.14 -2.56
N GLN A 94 -11.42 1.39 -2.31
CA GLN A 94 -11.05 2.52 -3.18
C GLN A 94 -9.55 2.80 -3.18
N TRP A 95 -8.89 2.70 -2.02
CA TRP A 95 -7.45 2.93 -1.92
C TRP A 95 -6.61 1.77 -2.46
N PHE A 96 -7.03 0.52 -2.25
CA PHE A 96 -6.42 -0.61 -2.97
C PHE A 96 -6.54 -0.47 -4.48
N ARG A 97 -7.67 0.04 -4.98
CA ARG A 97 -7.82 0.36 -6.41
C ARG A 97 -6.80 1.38 -6.89
N ARG A 98 -6.62 2.49 -6.18
CA ARG A 98 -5.63 3.51 -6.53
C ARG A 98 -4.20 2.95 -6.52
N ALA A 99 -3.85 2.15 -5.51
CA ALA A 99 -2.55 1.50 -5.43
C ALA A 99 -2.33 0.53 -6.60
N ALA A 100 -3.30 -0.35 -6.89
CA ALA A 100 -3.21 -1.30 -8.00
C ALA A 100 -3.16 -0.60 -9.38
N GLU A 101 -3.90 0.50 -9.56
CA GLU A 101 -3.89 1.31 -10.79
C GLU A 101 -2.57 2.06 -11.00
N SER A 102 -1.79 2.30 -9.94
CA SER A 102 -0.45 2.89 -10.08
C SER A 102 0.55 1.96 -10.79
N GLY A 103 0.28 0.66 -10.82
CA GLY A 103 1.15 -0.36 -11.40
C GLY A 103 2.42 -0.65 -10.61
N GLN A 104 2.66 0.04 -9.48
CA GLN A 104 3.84 -0.15 -8.64
C GLN A 104 3.60 -1.11 -7.47
N ASP A 105 2.34 -1.37 -7.12
CA ASP A 105 1.95 -2.18 -5.97
C ASP A 105 1.07 -3.37 -6.39
N HIS A 106 1.69 -4.53 -6.51
CA HIS A 106 1.03 -5.75 -6.98
C HIS A 106 0.29 -6.47 -5.83
N ASP A 107 0.71 -6.26 -4.58
CA ASP A 107 -0.02 -6.73 -3.40
C ASP A 107 -1.40 -6.07 -3.32
N ALA A 108 -1.49 -4.77 -3.61
CA ALA A 108 -2.76 -4.07 -3.69
C ALA A 108 -3.71 -4.64 -4.76
N ALA A 109 -3.18 -5.14 -5.88
CA ALA A 109 -3.98 -5.80 -6.91
C ALA A 109 -4.60 -7.12 -6.38
N LEU A 110 -3.84 -7.91 -5.63
CA LEU A 110 -4.34 -9.12 -4.98
C LEU A 110 -5.42 -8.78 -3.94
N GLN A 111 -5.20 -7.78 -3.09
CA GLN A 111 -6.20 -7.37 -2.09
C GLN A 111 -7.48 -6.83 -2.74
N LEU A 112 -7.36 -6.07 -3.82
CA LEU A 112 -8.52 -5.59 -4.57
C LEU A 112 -9.29 -6.74 -5.23
N ALA A 113 -8.58 -7.73 -5.76
CA ALA A 113 -9.22 -8.92 -6.30
C ALA A 113 -10.06 -9.66 -5.24
N ARG A 114 -9.50 -9.86 -4.04
CA ARG A 114 -10.23 -10.44 -2.89
C ARG A 114 -11.47 -9.61 -2.54
N CYS A 115 -11.35 -8.28 -2.55
CA CYS A 115 -12.52 -7.40 -2.34
C CYS A 115 -13.64 -7.65 -3.35
N TYR A 116 -13.32 -7.88 -4.62
CA TYR A 116 -14.31 -8.21 -5.65
C TYR A 116 -14.84 -9.65 -5.59
N LEU A 117 -14.05 -10.61 -5.09
CA LEU A 117 -14.51 -11.99 -4.86
C LEU A 117 -15.55 -12.04 -3.75
N ASP A 118 -15.25 -11.36 -2.64
CA ASP A 118 -16.04 -11.43 -1.40
C ASP A 118 -17.14 -10.37 -1.31
N GLY A 119 -16.99 -9.26 -2.04
CA GLY A 119 -17.89 -8.11 -1.96
C GLY A 119 -17.54 -7.16 -0.82
N THR A 120 -16.29 -7.20 -0.34
CA THR A 120 -15.83 -6.37 0.77
C THR A 120 -15.61 -4.94 0.29
N GLY A 121 -16.53 -4.04 0.65
CA GLY A 121 -16.42 -2.61 0.30
C GLY A 121 -16.74 -2.26 -1.16
N VAL A 122 -16.95 -3.27 -2.01
CA VAL A 122 -17.35 -3.16 -3.41
C VAL A 122 -18.40 -4.21 -3.74
N ARG A 123 -19.17 -4.00 -4.81
CA ARG A 123 -20.07 -5.05 -5.31
C ARG A 123 -19.24 -6.22 -5.83
N ARG A 124 -19.62 -7.46 -5.49
CA ARG A 124 -19.00 -8.67 -6.04
C ARG A 124 -18.94 -8.62 -7.55
N SER A 125 -17.79 -8.97 -8.12
CA SER A 125 -17.58 -8.99 -9.57
C SER A 125 -16.45 -9.95 -9.93
N LEU A 126 -16.82 -11.14 -10.39
CA LEU A 126 -15.85 -12.13 -10.87
C LEU A 126 -14.97 -11.59 -12.02
N PRO A 127 -15.52 -10.87 -13.04
CA PRO A 127 -14.67 -10.31 -14.10
C PRO A 127 -13.62 -9.33 -13.57
N GLN A 128 -13.98 -8.46 -12.63
CA GLN A 128 -13.03 -7.53 -12.00
C GLN A 128 -12.00 -8.26 -11.16
N ALA A 129 -12.43 -9.26 -10.36
CA ALA A 129 -11.52 -10.08 -9.58
C ALA A 129 -10.48 -10.78 -10.48
N VAL A 130 -10.92 -11.45 -11.55
CA VAL A 130 -10.03 -12.12 -12.51
C VAL A 130 -9.05 -11.15 -13.16
N ARG A 131 -9.50 -9.94 -13.53
CA ARG A 131 -8.62 -8.90 -14.07
C ARG A 131 -7.50 -8.55 -13.11
N TRP A 132 -7.81 -8.29 -11.84
CA TRP A 132 -6.80 -7.90 -10.84
C TRP A 132 -5.93 -9.07 -10.37
N LEU A 133 -6.47 -10.30 -10.33
CA LEU A 133 -5.67 -11.51 -10.11
C LEU A 133 -4.66 -11.72 -11.22
N ALA A 134 -5.02 -11.45 -12.49
CA ALA A 134 -4.08 -11.55 -13.60
C ALA A 134 -2.90 -10.58 -13.42
N VAL A 135 -3.16 -9.34 -12.98
CA VAL A 135 -2.11 -8.35 -12.67
C VAL A 135 -1.17 -8.86 -11.57
N ALA A 136 -1.72 -9.35 -10.46
CA ALA A 136 -0.90 -9.89 -9.35
C ALA A 136 -0.12 -11.16 -9.76
N ALA A 137 -0.73 -12.05 -10.55
CA ALA A 137 -0.11 -13.29 -11.02
C ALA A 137 1.03 -13.07 -12.03
N SER A 138 0.99 -11.95 -12.77
CA SER A 138 2.00 -11.54 -13.76
C SER A 138 3.00 -10.52 -13.22
N ALA A 139 3.00 -10.25 -11.92
CA ALA A 139 3.98 -9.36 -11.30
C ALA A 139 5.42 -9.82 -11.61
N PRO A 140 6.43 -8.92 -11.59
CA PRO A 140 7.85 -9.27 -11.51
C PRO A 140 8.21 -9.96 -10.18
N GLU A 141 9.26 -10.79 -10.13
CA GLU A 141 9.64 -11.62 -8.95
C GLU A 141 9.77 -10.79 -7.66
N ASP A 142 10.30 -9.56 -7.75
CA ASP A 142 10.51 -8.71 -6.57
C ASP A 142 9.33 -7.78 -6.24
N ALA A 143 8.24 -7.82 -7.01
CA ALA A 143 7.17 -6.83 -6.92
C ALA A 143 5.96 -7.25 -6.06
N ILE A 144 5.91 -8.52 -5.66
CA ILE A 144 4.92 -9.13 -4.76
C ILE A 144 5.60 -10.31 -4.08
N THR A 145 5.20 -10.64 -2.85
CA THR A 145 5.68 -11.87 -2.18
C THR A 145 5.42 -13.11 -3.04
N ASP A 146 6.32 -14.10 -2.99
CA ASP A 146 6.16 -15.36 -3.73
C ASP A 146 4.83 -16.04 -3.37
N ASP A 147 4.50 -16.09 -2.08
CA ASP A 147 3.22 -16.59 -1.58
C ASP A 147 2.03 -15.83 -2.19
N GLY A 148 2.09 -14.49 -2.25
CA GLY A 148 1.04 -13.66 -2.82
C GLY A 148 0.85 -13.90 -4.33
N ARG A 149 1.95 -14.08 -5.06
CA ARG A 149 1.91 -14.38 -6.51
C ARG A 149 1.31 -15.75 -6.79
N GLU A 150 1.74 -16.76 -6.04
CA GLU A 150 1.24 -18.12 -6.17
C GLU A 150 -0.25 -18.20 -5.80
N GLU A 151 -0.65 -17.49 -4.74
CA GLU A 151 -2.05 -17.35 -4.40
C GLU A 151 -2.85 -16.70 -5.54
N ALA A 152 -2.34 -15.60 -6.11
CA ALA A 152 -2.98 -14.94 -7.23
C ALA A 152 -3.17 -15.89 -8.42
N ARG A 153 -2.15 -16.70 -8.74
CA ARG A 153 -2.21 -17.73 -9.79
C ARG A 153 -3.22 -18.82 -9.49
N ARG A 154 -3.28 -19.30 -8.24
CA ARG A 154 -4.23 -20.32 -7.78
C ARG A 154 -5.66 -19.81 -7.88
N LEU A 155 -5.94 -18.62 -7.35
CA LEU A 155 -7.26 -17.99 -7.43
C LEU A 155 -7.64 -17.70 -8.89
N LEU A 156 -6.69 -17.25 -9.71
CA LEU A 156 -6.93 -17.01 -11.12
C LEU A 156 -7.36 -18.31 -11.84
N ALA A 157 -6.63 -19.41 -11.62
CA ALA A 157 -6.97 -20.71 -12.21
C ALA A 157 -8.35 -21.19 -11.78
N ALA A 158 -8.72 -21.00 -10.51
CA ALA A 158 -10.04 -21.39 -9.99
C ALA A 158 -11.20 -20.58 -10.59
N HIS A 159 -10.99 -19.30 -10.92
CA HIS A 159 -12.08 -18.40 -11.33
C HIS A 159 -12.10 -18.05 -12.83
N ARG A 160 -11.02 -18.32 -13.57
CA ARG A 160 -10.93 -18.09 -15.03
C ARG A 160 -11.99 -18.85 -15.86
N PRO A 161 -12.34 -20.12 -15.57
CA PRO A 161 -13.38 -20.84 -16.32
C PRO A 161 -14.77 -20.19 -16.15
N HIS A 162 -15.06 -19.68 -14.96
CA HIS A 162 -16.35 -19.08 -14.64
C HIS A 162 -16.51 -17.66 -15.22
N ALA A 163 -15.42 -16.91 -15.39
CA ALA A 163 -15.48 -15.57 -15.99
C ALA A 163 -15.83 -15.60 -17.49
N VAL A 164 -15.37 -16.62 -18.23
CA VAL A 164 -15.68 -16.78 -19.66
C VAL A 164 -17.13 -17.23 -19.88
N ALA A 165 -17.69 -18.03 -18.97
CA ALA A 165 -19.08 -18.51 -19.07
C ALA A 165 -20.14 -17.40 -18.89
N VAL A 166 -19.86 -16.36 -18.11
CA VAL A 166 -20.78 -15.22 -17.90
C VAL A 166 -20.74 -14.22 -19.07
N ALA A 167 -19.75 -14.34 -19.97
CA ALA A 167 -19.59 -13.50 -21.15
C ALA A 167 -20.08 -14.19 -22.45
N GLY A 168 -20.88 -15.26 -22.34
CA GLY A 168 -21.50 -15.93 -23.49
C GLY A 168 -22.39 -14.97 -24.31
N PRO A 169 -22.52 -15.21 -25.64
CA PRO A 169 -23.12 -14.25 -26.55
C PRO A 169 -24.57 -13.95 -26.18
N LEU A 170 -24.93 -12.66 -26.19
CA LEU A 170 -26.31 -12.22 -26.21
C LEU A 170 -26.90 -12.71 -27.54
N GLU A 171 -27.74 -13.75 -27.48
CA GLU A 171 -28.64 -14.12 -28.58
C GLU A 171 -29.68 -13.01 -28.84
#